data_AF-F9LWB6-F1
#
_entry.id   AF-F9LWB6-F1
#
_cell.length_a   1.000
_cell.length_b   1.000
_cell.length_c   1.000
_cell.angle_alpha   90.00
_cell.angle_beta   90.00
_cell.angle_gamma   90.00
#
_symmetry.space_group_name_H-M   'P 1'
#
loop_
_entity.id
_entity.type
_entity.pdbx_description
1 polymer ?
#
loop_
_entity_poly.entity_id
_entity_poly.type
_entity_poly.pdbx_seq_one_letter_code
_entity_poly.pdbx_strand_id
1 'polypeptide(L)'
;MHAAKTVVQPDAKLRAPANEGELRNSIRVRLKVNGNKISSEVFTNSDHGAYVELGTGPKGQENHSGISPEVSVSYRSSPWYVHEDQINVGPYHFAKRGEFYKMYGQPAQPYLYPALKDNHDRVSRNISKYVSRKIREQIK
;
A
#
# COMPACT_ATOMS: atom_id res chain seq x y z
N MET A 1 16.74 14.56 -4.57
CA MET A 1 15.39 14.11 -4.19
C MET A 1 15.15 12.66 -4.58
N HIS A 2 15.84 11.72 -3.92
CA HIS A 2 15.74 10.30 -4.24
C HIS A 2 15.24 9.43 -3.09
N ALA A 3 15.10 9.97 -1.87
CA ALA A 3 14.75 9.20 -0.68
C ALA A 3 13.41 8.45 -0.80
N ALA A 4 12.39 9.03 -1.44
CA ALA A 4 11.14 8.33 -1.71
C ALA A 4 11.32 7.11 -2.63
N LYS A 5 12.15 7.23 -3.68
CA LYS A 5 12.46 6.13 -4.62
C LYS A 5 13.42 5.09 -4.02
N THR A 6 14.36 5.51 -3.18
CA THR A 6 15.43 4.62 -2.70
C THR A 6 15.18 4.04 -1.31
N VAL A 7 14.22 4.59 -0.55
CA VAL A 7 13.90 4.12 0.80
C VAL A 7 12.45 3.66 0.87
N VAL A 8 11.50 4.54 0.56
CA VAL A 8 10.07 4.24 0.74
C VAL A 8 9.56 3.22 -0.27
N GLN A 9 9.90 3.37 -1.56
CA GLN A 9 9.50 2.44 -2.60
C GLN A 9 10.00 0.99 -2.37
N PRO A 10 11.30 0.72 -2.12
CA PRO A 10 11.76 -0.64 -1.90
C PRO A 10 11.15 -1.25 -0.62
N ASP A 11 10.97 -0.47 0.44
CA ASP A 11 10.32 -0.98 1.66
C ASP A 11 8.84 -1.32 1.41
N ALA A 12 8.11 -0.48 0.67
CA ALA A 12 6.74 -0.77 0.25
C ALA A 12 6.67 -2.05 -0.62
N LYS A 13 7.64 -2.26 -1.52
CA LYS A 13 7.71 -3.48 -2.34
C LYS A 13 8.01 -4.74 -1.53
N LEU A 14 8.83 -4.64 -0.48
CA LEU A 14 9.13 -5.76 0.41
C LEU A 14 7.90 -6.18 1.22
N ARG A 15 7.12 -5.19 1.69
CA ARG A 15 5.90 -5.42 2.49
C ARG A 15 4.72 -5.90 1.65
N ALA A 16 4.66 -5.52 0.37
CA ALA A 16 3.61 -5.97 -0.53
C ALA A 16 3.69 -7.49 -0.77
N PRO A 17 2.55 -8.21 -0.81
CA PRO A 17 2.51 -9.65 -1.04
C PRO A 17 3.15 -10.07 -2.37
N ALA A 18 3.87 -11.18 -2.34
CA ALA A 18 4.57 -11.77 -3.47
C ALA A 18 3.73 -12.89 -4.10
N ASN A 19 2.58 -12.58 -4.67
CA ASN A 19 1.87 -13.55 -5.50
C ASN A 19 2.56 -13.61 -6.87
N GLU A 20 2.06 -12.85 -7.84
CA GLU A 20 2.66 -12.76 -9.19
C GLU A 20 3.64 -11.58 -9.34
N GLY A 21 3.87 -10.84 -8.24
CA GLY A 21 4.72 -9.65 -8.24
C GLY A 21 4.11 -8.44 -8.95
N GLU A 22 2.90 -8.55 -9.50
CA GLU A 22 2.19 -7.45 -10.18
C GLU A 22 2.08 -6.21 -9.27
N LEU A 23 1.60 -6.40 -8.03
CA LEU A 23 1.49 -5.32 -7.04
C LEU A 23 2.85 -4.71 -6.69
N ARG A 24 3.92 -5.51 -6.61
CA ARG A 24 5.28 -5.01 -6.35
C ARG A 24 5.79 -4.18 -7.53
N ASN A 25 5.45 -4.58 -8.74
CA ASN A 25 5.85 -3.91 -9.96
C ASN A 25 5.01 -2.65 -10.25
N SER A 26 3.78 -2.60 -9.76
CA SER A 26 2.87 -1.45 -9.90
C SER A 26 3.20 -0.29 -8.95
N ILE A 27 3.98 -0.51 -7.88
CA ILE A 27 4.40 0.54 -6.95
C ILE A 27 5.42 1.46 -7.65
N ARG A 28 4.99 2.69 -7.92
CA ARG A 28 5.75 3.74 -8.60
C ARG A 28 5.88 4.97 -7.70
N VAL A 29 6.84 5.82 -8.05
CA VAL A 29 7.07 7.10 -7.37
C VAL A 29 6.84 8.22 -8.38
N ARG A 30 6.04 9.21 -7.99
CA ARG A 30 5.82 10.45 -8.76
C ARG A 30 6.39 11.62 -7.98
N LEU A 31 7.18 12.44 -8.67
CA LEU A 31 7.61 13.72 -8.15
C LEU A 31 6.63 14.79 -8.63
N LYS A 32 6.12 15.61 -7.73
CA LYS A 32 5.33 16.81 -8.05
C LYS A 32 6.09 18.03 -7.56
N VAL A 33 6.41 18.93 -8.49
CA VAL A 33 7.03 20.22 -8.19
C VAL A 33 5.94 21.28 -8.35
N ASN A 34 5.47 21.81 -7.22
CA ASN A 34 4.50 22.90 -7.18
C ASN A 34 5.18 24.16 -6.66
N GLY A 35 5.77 24.93 -7.57
CA GLY A 35 6.54 26.14 -7.23
C GLY A 35 7.68 25.83 -6.25
N ASN A 36 7.61 26.41 -5.05
CA ASN A 36 8.58 26.18 -3.97
C ASN A 36 8.38 24.89 -3.18
N LYS A 37 7.27 24.18 -3.37
CA LYS A 37 6.97 22.93 -2.68
C LYS A 37 7.23 21.75 -3.60
N ILE A 38 8.17 20.89 -3.22
CA ILE A 38 8.40 19.64 -3.93
C ILE A 38 7.89 18.48 -3.08
N SER A 39 6.88 17.77 -3.57
CA SER A 39 6.36 16.55 -2.95
C SER A 39 6.75 15.33 -3.77
N SER A 40 7.00 14.22 -3.07
CA SER A 40 7.18 12.90 -3.69
C SER A 40 6.07 12.00 -3.19
N GLU A 41 5.34 11.39 -4.12
CA GLU A 41 4.23 10.50 -3.83
C GLU A 41 4.61 9.08 -4.25
N VAL A 42 4.38 8.10 -3.39
CA VAL A 42 4.49 6.67 -3.72
C VAL A 42 3.08 6.16 -3.90
N PHE A 43 2.79 5.57 -5.05
CA PHE A 43 1.44 5.12 -5.41
C PHE A 43 1.51 3.77 -6.11
N THR A 44 0.40 3.04 -6.05
CA THR A 44 0.18 1.83 -6.85
C THR A 44 -0.79 2.14 -7.98
N ASN A 45 -0.59 1.50 -9.14
CA ASN A 45 -1.56 1.51 -10.25
C ASN A 45 -2.32 0.19 -10.37
N SER A 46 -2.28 -0.67 -9.34
CA SER A 46 -3.02 -1.92 -9.32
C SER A 46 -4.43 -1.68 -8.78
N ASP A 47 -5.44 -2.15 -9.50
CA ASP A 47 -6.85 -2.07 -9.09
C ASP A 47 -7.11 -2.82 -7.78
N HIS A 48 -6.40 -3.93 -7.56
CA HIS A 48 -6.52 -4.72 -6.33
C HIS A 48 -5.66 -4.16 -5.17
N GLY A 49 -4.75 -3.21 -5.43
CA GLY A 49 -3.80 -2.71 -4.44
C GLY A 49 -4.44 -2.00 -3.25
N ALA A 50 -5.56 -1.31 -3.46
CA ALA A 50 -6.33 -0.68 -2.39
C ALA A 50 -6.98 -1.71 -1.46
N TYR A 51 -7.50 -2.80 -2.04
CA TYR A 51 -8.14 -3.88 -1.28
C TYR A 51 -7.14 -4.70 -0.47
N VAL A 52 -5.90 -4.82 -0.94
CA VAL A 52 -4.80 -5.45 -0.19
C VAL A 52 -4.38 -4.55 0.97
N GLU A 53 -4.18 -3.25 0.74
CA GLU A 53 -3.72 -2.31 1.77
C GLU A 53 -4.72 -2.15 2.91
N LEU A 54 -6.00 -2.04 2.57
CA LEU A 54 -7.07 -1.74 3.52
C LEU A 54 -7.81 -3.01 3.98
N GLY A 55 -7.63 -4.14 3.31
CA GLY A 55 -8.43 -5.34 3.55
C GLY A 55 -9.85 -5.19 2.99
N THR A 56 -10.65 -6.25 3.10
CA THR A 56 -12.02 -6.27 2.58
C THR A 56 -12.92 -7.11 3.46
N GLY A 57 -14.20 -6.74 3.53
CA GLY A 57 -15.22 -7.50 4.27
C GLY A 57 -15.01 -7.51 5.79
N PRO A 58 -15.72 -8.40 6.51
CA PRO A 58 -15.61 -8.52 7.96
C PRO A 58 -14.18 -8.81 8.45
N LYS A 59 -13.41 -9.61 7.68
CA LYS A 59 -12.02 -9.92 8.05
C LYS A 59 -11.09 -8.71 7.99
N GLY A 60 -11.28 -7.84 6.99
CA GLY A 60 -10.54 -6.57 6.91
C GLY A 60 -10.92 -5.61 8.03
N GLN A 61 -12.19 -5.60 8.44
CA GLN A 61 -12.66 -4.78 9.56
C GLN A 61 -12.06 -5.22 10.90
N GLU A 62 -11.94 -6.52 11.15
CA GLU A 62 -11.29 -7.06 12.36
C GLU A 62 -9.78 -6.81 12.36
N ASN A 63 -9.14 -6.87 11.19
CA ASN A 63 -7.69 -6.75 11.03
C ASN A 63 -7.34 -5.54 10.16
N HIS A 64 -7.46 -4.36 10.74
CA HIS A 64 -7.10 -3.07 10.11
C HIS A 64 -5.90 -2.38 10.79
N SER A 65 -5.17 -3.09 11.65
CA SER A 65 -3.98 -2.57 12.33
C SER A 65 -2.90 -2.17 11.33
N GLY A 66 -2.51 -0.88 11.34
CA GLY A 66 -1.44 -0.37 10.47
C GLY A 66 -1.91 0.27 9.16
N ILE A 67 -3.22 0.44 8.95
CA ILE A 67 -3.72 1.34 7.89
C ILE A 67 -3.53 2.81 8.29
N SER A 68 -3.57 3.70 7.31
CA SER A 68 -3.50 5.13 7.59
C SER A 68 -4.71 5.60 8.41
N PRO A 69 -4.53 6.31 9.54
CA PRO A 69 -5.63 6.84 10.34
C PRO A 69 -6.41 7.94 9.61
N GLU A 70 -5.85 8.50 8.52
CA GLU A 70 -6.51 9.53 7.71
C GLU A 70 -7.50 8.96 6.70
N VAL A 71 -7.50 7.63 6.49
CA VAL A 71 -8.39 6.98 5.51
C VAL A 71 -9.61 6.41 6.24
N SER A 72 -10.77 6.98 5.96
CA SER A 72 -12.06 6.47 6.44
C SER A 72 -12.54 5.32 5.56
N VAL A 73 -12.25 4.07 5.96
CA VAL A 73 -12.70 2.87 5.23
C VAL A 73 -14.03 2.38 5.81
N SER A 74 -15.01 2.15 4.94
CA SER A 74 -16.25 1.47 5.30
C SER A 74 -16.23 0.05 4.76
N TYR A 75 -16.30 -0.94 5.65
CA TYR A 75 -16.32 -2.36 5.28
C TYR A 75 -17.76 -2.86 5.17
N ARG A 76 -18.01 -3.77 4.22
CA ARG A 76 -19.27 -4.52 4.21
C ARG A 76 -19.22 -5.60 5.29
N SER A 77 -20.14 -5.52 6.25
CA SER A 77 -20.29 -6.49 7.34
C SER A 77 -20.94 -7.80 6.86
N SER A 78 -21.69 -7.76 5.76
CA SER A 78 -22.32 -8.95 5.18
C SER A 78 -21.32 -9.73 4.32
N PRO A 79 -21.16 -11.05 4.53
CA PRO A 79 -20.44 -11.89 3.60
C PRO A 79 -21.15 -11.90 2.24
N TRP A 80 -20.40 -12.11 1.17
CA TRP A 80 -20.96 -12.27 -0.18
C TRP A 80 -20.75 -13.69 -0.69
N TYR A 81 -21.63 -14.10 -1.60
CA TYR A 81 -21.67 -15.46 -2.14
C TYR A 81 -21.32 -15.42 -3.63
N VAL A 82 -20.47 -16.33 -4.05
CA VAL A 82 -20.09 -16.48 -5.46
C VAL A 82 -20.29 -17.93 -5.87
N HIS A 83 -20.93 -18.14 -7.02
CA HIS A 83 -21.13 -19.47 -7.58
C HIS A 83 -19.79 -20.05 -8.02
N GLU A 84 -19.58 -21.36 -7.86
CA GLU A 84 -18.31 -22.00 -8.22
C GLU A 84 -17.89 -21.80 -9.68
N ASP A 85 -18.85 -21.78 -10.60
CA ASP A 85 -18.60 -21.55 -12.03
C ASP A 85 -18.05 -20.14 -12.35
N GLN A 86 -18.25 -19.18 -11.45
CA GLN A 86 -17.83 -17.80 -11.64
C GLN A 86 -16.43 -17.50 -11.06
N ILE A 87 -15.85 -18.43 -10.30
CA ILE A 87 -14.61 -18.19 -9.58
C ILE A 87 -13.70 -19.41 -9.53
N ASN A 88 -12.47 -19.26 -10.01
CA ASN A 88 -11.41 -20.21 -9.71
C ASN A 88 -10.81 -19.83 -8.34
N VAL A 89 -11.15 -20.61 -7.31
CA VAL A 89 -10.69 -20.37 -5.94
C VAL A 89 -9.20 -20.69 -5.72
N GLY A 90 -8.54 -21.36 -6.67
CA GLY A 90 -7.09 -21.64 -6.62
C GLY A 90 -6.65 -22.21 -5.25
N PRO A 91 -5.58 -21.67 -4.63
CA PRO A 91 -5.08 -22.12 -3.32
C PRO A 91 -5.91 -21.60 -2.12
N TYR A 92 -6.98 -20.85 -2.37
CA TYR A 92 -7.77 -20.21 -1.32
C TYR A 92 -8.87 -21.13 -0.79
N HIS A 93 -8.93 -21.27 0.53
CA HIS A 93 -9.88 -22.15 1.21
C HIS A 93 -11.09 -21.34 1.70
N PHE A 94 -12.05 -21.10 0.81
CA PHE A 94 -13.32 -20.45 1.17
C PHE A 94 -14.34 -21.47 1.69
N ALA A 95 -15.19 -21.06 2.63
CA ALA A 95 -16.25 -21.92 3.14
C ALA A 95 -17.31 -22.14 2.05
N LYS A 96 -17.45 -23.39 1.59
CA LYS A 96 -18.44 -23.78 0.58
C LYS A 96 -19.75 -24.21 1.23
N ARG A 97 -20.88 -23.74 0.70
CA ARG A 97 -22.23 -24.20 1.05
C ARG A 97 -22.97 -24.57 -0.24
N GLY A 98 -23.14 -25.87 -0.49
CA GLY A 98 -23.63 -26.35 -1.78
C GLY A 98 -22.67 -25.91 -2.89
N GLU A 99 -23.17 -25.20 -3.90
CA GLU A 99 -22.41 -24.70 -5.05
C GLU A 99 -21.85 -23.28 -4.85
N PHE A 100 -22.12 -22.65 -3.70
CA PHE A 100 -21.69 -21.28 -3.42
C PHE A 100 -20.53 -21.22 -2.44
N TYR A 101 -19.53 -20.40 -2.77
CA TYR A 101 -18.48 -19.98 -1.86
C TYR A 101 -18.92 -18.77 -1.06
N LYS A 102 -18.85 -18.88 0.27
CA LYS A 102 -19.10 -17.79 1.20
C LYS A 102 -17.80 -17.04 1.49
N MET A 103 -17.73 -15.79 1.03
CA MET A 103 -16.57 -14.93 1.20
C MET A 103 -16.77 -13.95 2.38
N TYR A 104 -15.78 -13.93 3.27
CA TYR A 104 -15.69 -12.99 4.40
C TYR A 104 -14.67 -11.86 4.14
N GLY A 105 -14.20 -11.76 2.90
CA GLY A 105 -13.13 -10.86 2.47
C GLY A 105 -11.73 -11.26 2.94
N GLN A 106 -10.81 -10.30 2.83
CA GLN A 106 -9.37 -10.49 3.07
C GLN A 106 -8.89 -9.60 4.22
N PRO A 107 -7.94 -10.05 5.05
CA PRO A 107 -7.31 -9.19 6.05
C PRO A 107 -6.55 -8.04 5.39
N ALA A 108 -6.39 -6.91 6.09
CA ALA A 108 -5.55 -5.83 5.58
C ALA A 108 -4.08 -6.24 5.65
N GLN A 109 -3.35 -5.99 4.56
CA GLN A 109 -1.91 -6.13 4.48
C GLN A 109 -1.32 -4.78 4.06
N PRO A 110 -1.24 -3.82 5.00
CA PRO A 110 -0.77 -2.48 4.69
C PRO A 110 0.70 -2.49 4.29
N TYR A 111 1.02 -1.86 3.16
CA TYR A 111 2.37 -1.84 2.61
C TYR A 111 2.86 -0.41 2.28
N LEU A 112 2.01 0.52 1.86
CA LEU A 112 2.43 1.91 1.60
C LEU A 112 2.52 2.71 2.90
N TYR A 113 1.44 2.74 3.68
CA TYR A 113 1.41 3.54 4.92
C TYR A 113 2.56 3.20 5.89
N PRO A 114 2.80 1.93 6.25
CA PRO A 114 3.84 1.62 7.21
C PRO A 114 5.24 1.81 6.62
N ALA A 115 5.43 1.63 5.30
CA ALA A 115 6.69 1.99 4.63
C ALA A 115 6.97 3.49 4.67
N LEU A 116 5.94 4.34 4.62
CA LEU A 116 6.10 5.79 4.78
C LEU A 116 6.38 6.16 6.24
N LYS A 117 5.57 5.63 7.17
CA LYS A 117 5.65 5.93 8.61
C LYS A 117 7.01 5.54 9.19
N ASP A 118 7.47 4.33 8.92
CA ASP A 118 8.72 3.81 9.51
C ASP A 118 9.96 4.48 8.91
N ASN A 119 9.88 4.99 7.68
CA ASN A 119 11.00 5.66 7.02
C ASN A 119 10.95 7.19 7.10
N HIS A 120 9.96 7.77 7.79
CA HIS A 120 9.78 9.22 7.91
C HIS A 120 11.08 9.94 8.35
N ASP A 121 11.70 9.47 9.43
CA ASP A 121 12.91 10.10 9.98
C ASP A 121 14.15 9.94 9.08
N ARG A 122 14.22 8.84 8.33
CA ARG A 122 15.30 8.60 7.35
C ARG A 122 15.15 9.54 6.17
N VAL A 123 13.92 9.73 5.69
CA VAL A 123 13.61 10.65 4.59
C VAL A 123 13.89 12.09 5.02
N SER A 124 13.44 12.51 6.20
CA SER A 124 13.67 13.86 6.73
C SER A 124 15.16 14.18 6.86
N ARG A 125 15.95 13.27 7.46
CA ARG A 125 17.41 13.42 7.56
C ARG A 125 18.10 13.54 6.19
N ASN A 126 17.67 12.74 5.21
CA ASN A 126 18.25 12.78 3.87
C ASN A 126 17.94 14.10 3.15
N ILE A 127 16.72 14.63 3.31
CA ILE A 127 16.34 15.93 2.76
C ILE A 127 17.15 17.04 3.41
N SER A 128 17.24 17.07 4.75
CA SER A 128 18.00 18.07 5.49
C SER A 128 19.47 18.09 5.07
N LYS A 129 20.14 16.93 5.04
CA LYS A 129 21.54 16.81 4.56
C LYS A 129 21.72 17.33 3.13
N TYR A 130 20.78 17.02 2.24
CA TYR A 130 20.83 17.47 0.85
C TYR A 130 20.69 18.99 0.73
N VAL A 131 19.73 19.59 1.45
CA VAL A 131 19.51 21.03 1.47
C VAL A 131 20.71 21.76 2.06
N SER A 132 21.22 21.33 3.21
CA SER A 132 22.42 21.93 3.83
C SER A 132 23.64 21.89 2.92
N ARG A 133 23.84 20.77 2.20
CA ARG A 133 24.93 20.65 1.23
C ARG A 133 24.76 21.64 0.07
N LYS A 134 23.55 21.75 -0.49
CA LYS A 134 23.28 22.66 -1.59
C LYS A 134 23.44 24.13 -1.21
N ILE A 135 23.04 24.51 0.01
CA ILE A 135 23.28 25.86 0.53
C ILE A 135 24.78 26.16 0.61
N ARG A 136 25.59 25.23 1.14
CA ARG A 136 27.06 25.40 1.22
C ARG A 136 27.72 25.50 -0.15
N GLU A 137 27.22 24.79 -1.15
CA GLU A 137 27.71 24.86 -2.54
C GLU A 137 27.40 26.21 -3.22
N GLN A 138 26.34 26.92 -2.79
CA GLN A 138 25.92 28.21 -3.38
C GLN A 138 26.52 29.44 -2.70
N ILE A 139 27.01 29.29 -1.46
CA ILE A 139 27.70 30.35 -0.72
C ILE A 139 29.18 30.45 -1.13
N LYS A 140 29.70 29.44 -1.84
CA LYS A 140 31.08 29.37 -2.32
C LYS A 140 31.18 29.94 -3.73
#